data_AF-A0A3S2MD36-F1
#
_entry.id   AF-A0A3S2MD36-F1
#
_cell.length_a   1.000
_cell.length_b   1.000
_cell.length_c   1.000
_cell.angle_alpha   90.00
_cell.angle_beta   90.00
_cell.angle_gamma   90.00
#
_symmetry.space_group_name_H-M   'P 1'
#
loop_
_entity.id
_entity.type
_entity.pdbx_description
1 polymer ?
#
loop_
_entity_poly.entity_id
_entity_poly.type
_entity_poly.pdbx_seq_one_letter_code
_entity_poly.pdbx_strand_id
1 'polypeptide(L)' 'MKFHVQRNVVVLPKSVTPSRIKENIQLFDFELSEEDMGKIRSMNKNWRGFPAPWVAKHKHYPFNTEY' A
#
# COMPACT_ATOMS: atom_id res chain seq x y z
N MET A 1 -1.65 -7.17 1.02
CA MET A 1 -1.72 -6.96 -0.45
C MET A 1 -3.14 -6.96 -0.99
N LYS A 2 -3.96 -7.99 -0.71
CA LYS A 2 -5.35 -8.12 -1.19
C LYS A 2 -6.20 -6.85 -1.07
N PHE A 3 -6.12 -6.15 0.06
CA PHE A 3 -6.80 -4.87 0.30
C PHE A 3 -6.63 -3.83 -0.82
N HIS A 4 -5.42 -3.69 -1.38
CA HIS A 4 -5.18 -2.75 -2.48
C HIS A 4 -5.69 -3.28 -3.82
N VAL A 5 -5.53 -4.57 -4.08
CA VAL A 5 -6.02 -5.22 -5.32
C VAL A 5 -7.54 -5.10 -5.43
N GLN A 6 -8.29 -5.36 -4.35
CA GLN A 6 -9.75 -5.17 -4.32
C GLN A 6 -10.19 -3.72 -4.50
N ARG A 7 -9.31 -2.75 -4.28
CA ARG A 7 -9.56 -1.32 -4.53
C ARG A 7 -9.13 -0.87 -5.93
N ASN A 8 -8.85 -1.81 -6.84
CA ASN A 8 -8.30 -1.54 -8.16
C ASN A 8 -6.95 -0.79 -8.12
N VAL A 9 -6.13 -1.04 -7.10
CA VAL A 9 -4.77 -0.50 -6.97
C VAL A 9 -3.76 -1.61 -7.18
N VAL A 10 -2.88 -1.45 -8.19
CA VAL A 10 -1.79 -2.39 -8.48
C VAL A 10 -0.74 -2.34 -7.37
N VAL A 11 -0.24 -3.50 -6.93
CA VAL A 11 0.73 -3.63 -5.84
C VAL A 11 2.05 -4.21 -6.36
N LEU A 12 3.17 -3.65 -5.92
CA LEU A 12 4.52 -4.07 -6.31
C LEU A 12 5.30 -4.59 -5.08
N PRO A 13 5.05 -5.82 -4.60
CA PRO A 13 5.76 -6.37 -3.45
C PRO A 13 7.18 -6.80 -3.84
N LYS A 14 8.20 -6.30 -3.13
CA LYS A 14 9.57 -6.79 -3.30
C LYS A 14 9.87 -7.88 -2.30
N SER A 15 10.36 -9.03 -2.76
CA SER A 15 10.94 -10.08 -1.93
C SER A 15 12.09 -10.78 -2.65
N VAL A 16 13.06 -11.29 -1.89
CA VAL A 16 14.11 -12.20 -2.37
C VAL A 16 13.93 -13.62 -1.81
N THR A 17 12.99 -13.80 -0.88
CA THR A 17 12.69 -15.08 -0.25
C THR A 17 11.67 -15.83 -1.11
N PRO A 18 12.00 -17.01 -1.68
CA PRO A 18 11.12 -17.70 -2.62
C PRO A 18 9.72 -18.03 -2.08
N SER A 19 9.62 -18.45 -0.81
CA SER A 19 8.32 -18.74 -0.16
C SER A 19 7.41 -17.51 -0.13
N ARG A 20 7.95 -16.34 0.23
CA ARG A 20 7.22 -15.07 0.24
C ARG A 20 6.82 -14.62 -1.16
N ILE A 21 7.65 -14.87 -2.18
CA ILE A 21 7.30 -14.56 -3.58
C ILE A 21 6.09 -15.39 -4.00
N LYS A 22 6.09 -16.69 -3.68
CA LYS A 22 4.94 -17.58 -3.94
C LYS A 22 3.69 -17.11 -3.20
N GLU A 23 3.81 -16.84 -1.91
CA GLU A 23 2.70 -16.37 -1.06
C GLU A 23 2.11 -15.04 -1.56
N ASN A 24 2.95 -14.07 -1.96
CA ASN A 24 2.49 -12.78 -2.46
C ASN A 24 1.64 -12.85 -3.75
N ILE A 25 1.72 -13.96 -4.51
CA ILE A 25 0.91 -14.18 -5.73
C ILE A 25 -0.44 -14.84 -5.38
N GLN A 26 -0.54 -15.53 -4.25
CA GLN A 26 -1.74 -16.24 -3.78
C GLN A 26 -2.76 -15.27 -3.17
N LEU A 27 -3.35 -14.41 -4.00
CA LEU A 27 -4.30 -13.37 -3.58
C LEU A 27 -5.65 -13.45 -4.29
N PHE A 28 -5.82 -14.39 -5.21
CA PHE A 28 -6.96 -14.45 -6.13
C PHE A 28 -7.98 -15.55 -5.77
N ASP A 29 -7.70 -16.32 -4.72
CA ASP A 29 -8.49 -17.44 -4.20
C ASP A 29 -9.38 -17.07 -3.00
N PHE A 30 -9.31 -15.84 -2.51
CA PHE A 30 -10.18 -15.33 -1.45
C PHE A 30 -10.55 -13.86 -1.67
N GLU A 31 -11.47 -13.33 -0.88
CA GLU A 31 -11.85 -11.91 -0.85
C GLU A 31 -12.00 -11.43 0.59
N LEU A 32 -11.70 -10.15 0.82
CA LEU A 32 -12.01 -9.47 2.07
C LEU A 32 -13.46 -9.01 2.05
N SER A 33 -14.18 -9.25 3.13
CA SER A 33 -15.53 -8.74 3.34
C SER A 33 -15.54 -7.21 3.40
N GLU A 34 -16.68 -6.58 3.12
CA GLU A 34 -16.80 -5.11 3.25
C GLU A 34 -16.54 -4.61 4.68
N GLU A 35 -16.86 -5.42 5.69
CA GLU A 35 -16.55 -5.13 7.09
C GLU A 35 -15.03 -5.08 7.32
N ASP A 36 -14.29 -6.09 6.83
CA ASP A 36 -12.83 -6.14 6.96
C ASP A 36 -12.15 -5.03 6.15
N MET A 37 -12.67 -4.74 4.96
CA MET A 37 -12.24 -3.59 4.16
C MET A 37 -12.46 -2.28 4.93
N GLY A 38 -13.57 -2.14 5.65
CA GLY A 38 -13.87 -1.03 6.55
C GLY A 38 -12.85 -0.90 7.69
N LYS A 39 -12.56 -2.00 8.39
CA LYS A 39 -11.58 -2.05 9.48
C LYS A 39 -10.18 -1.67 9.01
N ILE A 40 -9.74 -2.16 7.84
CA ILE A 40 -8.42 -1.79 7.31
C ILE A 40 -8.37 -0.31 6.91
N ARG A 41 -9.46 0.23 6.32
CA ARG A 41 -9.56 1.67 5.98
C ARG A 41 -9.42 2.56 7.21
N SER A 42 -10.04 2.19 8.35
CA SER A 42 -9.97 3.00 9.58
C SER A 42 -8.58 3.03 10.23
N MET A 43 -7.67 2.13 9.85
CA MET A 43 -6.29 2.11 10.31
C MET A 43 -5.39 3.15 9.62
N ASN A 44 -5.90 3.94 8.67
CA ASN A 44 -5.12 4.99 8.01
C ASN A 44 -4.63 6.05 9.03
N LYS A 45 -3.35 6.39 8.95
CA LYS A 45 -2.69 7.40 9.80
C LYS A 45 -2.07 8.55 9.01
N ASN A 46 -2.33 8.64 7.69
CA ASN A 46 -1.63 9.55 6.78
C ASN A 46 -0.10 9.44 6.85
N TRP A 47 0.40 8.26 7.23
CA TRP A 47 1.83 7.99 7.36
C TRP A 47 2.44 7.58 6.01
N ARG A 48 3.60 8.15 5.67
CA ARG A 48 4.33 7.88 4.43
C ARG A 48 5.54 6.99 4.72
N GLY A 49 5.61 5.83 4.06
CA GLY A 49 6.80 4.97 4.14
C GLY A 49 8.04 5.55 3.46
N PHE A 50 7.85 6.46 2.50
CA PHE A 50 8.93 7.14 1.79
C PHE A 50 8.65 8.65 1.68
N PRO A 51 8.99 9.44 2.72
CA PRO A 51 8.78 10.89 2.71
C PRO A 51 9.84 11.65 1.89
N ALA A 52 10.95 11.03 1.48
CA ALA A 52 12.02 11.68 0.72
C ALA A 52 12.50 13.04 1.28
N PRO A 53 12.88 13.12 2.57
CA PRO A 53 13.18 14.40 3.24
C PRO A 53 14.35 15.17 2.61
N TRP A 54 15.29 14.49 1.96
CA TRP A 54 16.44 15.12 1.30
C TRP A 54 16.04 16.02 0.10
N VAL A 55 14.84 15.87 -0.45
CA VAL A 55 14.31 16.75 -1.52
C VAL A 55 13.20 17.69 -1.04
N ALA A 56 12.93 17.77 0.27
CA ALA A 56 11.80 18.52 0.82
C ALA A 56 11.82 20.03 0.49
N LYS A 57 12.99 20.61 0.21
CA LYS A 57 13.16 22.02 -0.15
C LYS A 57 12.90 22.32 -1.63
N HIS A 58 12.72 21.29 -2.46
CA HIS A 58 12.48 21.50 -3.88
C HIS A 58 11.13 22.18 -4.10
N LYS A 59 11.06 23.15 -5.02
CA LYS A 59 9.82 23.89 -5.35
C LYS A 59 8.64 22.97 -5.66
N HIS A 60 8.92 21.81 -6.26
CA HIS A 60 7.92 20.81 -6.66
C HIS A 60 7.88 19.59 -5.73
N TYR A 61 8.30 19.73 -4.48
CA TYR A 61 8.20 18.63 -3.52
C TYR A 61 6.73 18.23 -3.31
N PRO A 62 6.34 16.97 -3.57
CA PRO A 62 4.94 16.60 -3.77
C PRO A 62 4.15 16.39 -2.47
N PHE A 63 4.79 16.48 -1.30
CA PHE A 63 4.16 16.10 -0.02
C PHE A 63 3.84 17.28 0.90
N ASN A 64 3.93 18.52 0.41
CA ASN A 64 3.54 19.72 1.16
C ASN A 64 2.05 20.06 1.05
N THR A 65 1.32 19.44 0.12
CA THR A 65 -0.11 19.66 -0.09
C THR A 65 -0.94 18.52 0.50
N GLU A 66 -2.14 18.85 1.00
CA GLU A 66 -3.12 17.85 1.42
C GLU A 66 -3.73 17.10 0.23
N TYR A 67 -4.13 15.84 0.46
CA TYR A 67 -4.89 15.00 -0.46
C TYR A 67 -5.66 13.91 0.30
#